data_AF-U1P440-F1
#
_entry.id   AF-U1P440-F1
#
_cell.length_a   1.000
_cell.length_b   1.000
_cell.length_c   1.000
_cell.angle_alpha   90.00
_cell.angle_beta   90.00
_cell.angle_gamma   90.00
#
_symmetry.space_group_name_H-M   'P 1'
#
loop_
_entity.id
_entity.type
_entity.pdbx_description
1 polymer ?
#
loop_
_entity_poly.entity_id
_entity_poly.type
_entity_poly.pdbx_seq_one_letter_code
_entity_poly.pdbx_strand_id
1 'polypeptide(L)'
;MSEGTLYDKVWDRHKVTELPDGRDQLFVGLHLMHEVTSPQAFGMLRERGIEVAFPERTVATTDHIVPTASAERDRPLADGQAETMLSELERNVSEAGIKFFGLGDDRQGITHVVAPEQGLT
;
A
#
# COMPACT_ATOMS: atom_id res chain seq x y z
N MET A 1 -32.09 13.51 -1.09
CA MET A 1 -30.71 13.15 -0.71
C MET A 1 -30.05 14.41 -0.17
N SER A 2 -29.18 14.30 0.84
CA SER A 2 -28.40 15.45 1.32
C SER A 2 -27.35 15.83 0.28
N GLU A 3 -27.14 17.13 0.06
CA GLU A 3 -26.11 17.67 -0.83
C GLU A 3 -25.07 18.46 0.00
N GLY A 4 -23.83 18.55 -0.49
CA GLY A 4 -22.76 19.33 0.16
C GLY A 4 -22.23 18.69 1.45
N THR A 5 -22.37 17.37 1.58
CA THR A 5 -21.84 16.59 2.69
C THR A 5 -20.31 16.55 2.69
N LEU A 6 -19.69 16.04 3.76
CA LEU A 6 -18.24 15.82 3.78
C LEU A 6 -17.80 14.85 2.66
N TYR A 7 -18.61 13.83 2.40
CA TYR A 7 -18.37 12.88 1.32
C TYR A 7 -18.31 13.61 -0.03
N ASP A 8 -19.32 14.43 -0.34
CA ASP A 8 -19.39 15.17 -1.61
C ASP A 8 -18.16 16.07 -1.77
N LYS A 9 -17.77 16.78 -0.70
CA LYS A 9 -16.59 17.66 -0.71
C LYS A 9 -15.29 16.91 -0.97
N VAL A 10 -15.11 15.72 -0.37
CA VAL A 10 -13.91 14.89 -0.59
C VAL A 10 -13.92 14.32 -2.00
N TRP A 11 -15.06 13.83 -2.47
CA TRP A 11 -15.23 13.26 -3.79
C TRP A 11 -14.95 14.29 -4.89
N ASP A 12 -15.61 15.45 -4.83
CA ASP A 12 -15.46 16.54 -5.81
C ASP A 12 -14.02 17.06 -5.86
N ARG A 13 -13.31 17.07 -4.72
CA ARG A 13 -11.89 17.46 -4.68
C ARG A 13 -10.97 16.49 -5.41
N HIS A 14 -11.35 15.22 -5.53
CA HIS A 14 -10.55 14.16 -6.17
C HIS A 14 -11.06 13.77 -7.56
N LYS A 15 -12.23 14.27 -7.99
CA LYS A 15 -12.72 14.13 -9.36
C LYS A 15 -11.81 14.90 -10.33
N VAL A 16 -11.21 14.17 -11.27
CA VAL A 16 -10.42 14.73 -12.36
C VAL A 16 -11.34 15.18 -13.49
N THR A 17 -12.24 14.30 -13.91
CA THR A 17 -13.25 14.56 -14.94
C THR A 17 -14.37 13.55 -14.82
N GLU A 18 -15.48 13.84 -15.51
CA GLU A 18 -16.46 12.83 -15.86
C GLU A 18 -16.05 12.16 -17.18
N LEU A 19 -16.25 10.85 -17.27
CA LEU A 19 -16.04 10.05 -18.48
C LEU A 19 -17.30 10.10 -19.37
N PRO A 20 -17.20 9.79 -20.68
CA PRO A 20 -18.35 9.84 -21.60
C PRO A 20 -19.56 8.97 -21.22
N ASP A 21 -19.36 7.97 -20.35
CA ASP A 21 -20.41 7.09 -19.84
C ASP A 21 -21.01 7.55 -18.50
N GLY A 22 -20.66 8.76 -18.05
CA GLY A 22 -21.18 9.37 -16.83
C GLY A 22 -20.48 8.92 -15.54
N ARG A 23 -19.40 8.12 -15.62
CA ARG A 23 -18.60 7.75 -14.45
C ARG A 23 -17.56 8.81 -14.13
N ASP A 24 -17.26 8.99 -12.85
CA ASP A 24 -16.18 9.87 -12.43
C ASP A 24 -14.81 9.18 -12.53
N GLN A 25 -13.86 9.88 -13.11
CA GLN A 25 -12.44 9.54 -12.98
C GLN A 25 -11.90 10.21 -11.72
N LEU A 26 -11.41 9.39 -10.79
CA LEU A 26 -10.84 9.85 -9.53
C LEU A 26 -9.32 9.76 -9.54
N PHE A 27 -8.69 10.74 -8.90
CA PHE A 27 -7.28 10.66 -8.55
C PHE A 27 -7.11 10.09 -7.13
N VAL A 28 -6.38 8.98 -7.01
CA VAL A 28 -6.08 8.35 -5.71
C VAL A 28 -4.87 9.03 -5.08
N GLY A 29 -5.09 9.77 -3.99
CA GLY A 29 -4.07 10.60 -3.34
C GLY A 29 -3.02 9.84 -2.52
N LEU A 30 -3.37 8.65 -2.03
CA LEU A 30 -2.54 7.83 -1.16
C LEU A 30 -2.80 6.35 -1.43
N HIS A 31 -1.75 5.57 -1.62
CA HIS A 31 -1.82 4.11 -1.75
C HIS A 31 -1.18 3.45 -0.53
N LEU A 32 -1.93 2.58 0.13
CA LEU A 32 -1.46 1.79 1.27
C LEU A 32 -1.32 0.34 0.83
N MET A 33 -0.17 -0.26 1.14
CA MET A 33 0.24 -1.57 0.63
C MET A 33 0.67 -2.50 1.76
N HIS A 34 0.49 -3.80 1.53
CA HIS A 34 0.93 -4.88 2.41
C HIS A 34 1.31 -6.12 1.58
N GLU A 35 1.98 -7.09 2.19
CA GLU A 35 2.66 -8.22 1.54
C GLU A 35 1.76 -9.20 0.77
N VAL A 36 0.45 -9.23 1.07
CA VAL A 36 -0.44 -10.29 0.55
C VAL A 36 -0.87 -10.02 -0.90
N THR A 37 -1.12 -8.75 -1.23
CA THR A 37 -1.70 -8.34 -2.52
C THR A 37 -0.72 -7.58 -3.42
N SER A 38 0.35 -7.05 -2.82
CA SER A 38 1.33 -6.22 -3.52
C SER A 38 2.18 -6.97 -4.56
N PRO A 39 2.65 -8.20 -4.33
CA PRO A 39 3.48 -8.91 -5.31
C PRO A 39 2.81 -9.04 -6.69
N GLN A 40 1.51 -9.32 -6.71
CA GLN A 40 0.71 -9.44 -7.94
C GLN A 40 0.58 -8.07 -8.63
N ALA A 41 0.34 -7.00 -7.87
CA ALA A 41 0.23 -5.64 -8.41
C ALA A 41 1.54 -5.19 -9.10
N PHE A 42 2.69 -5.43 -8.48
CA PHE A 42 4.00 -5.14 -9.10
C PHE A 42 4.27 -6.03 -10.33
N GLY A 43 3.81 -7.29 -10.31
CA GLY A 43 3.84 -8.17 -11.48
C GLY A 43 3.12 -7.54 -12.68
N MET A 44 1.88 -7.08 -12.47
CA MET A 44 1.09 -6.42 -13.51
C MET A 44 1.71 -5.13 -14.03
N LEU A 45 2.36 -4.33 -13.17
CA LEU A 45 3.09 -3.13 -13.60
C LEU A 45 4.25 -3.49 -14.54
N ARG A 46 5.04 -4.52 -14.20
CA ARG A 46 6.13 -5.02 -15.04
C ARG A 46 5.64 -5.57 -16.37
N GLU A 47 4.57 -6.38 -16.37
CA GLU A 47 3.96 -6.92 -17.58
C GLU A 47 3.49 -5.81 -18.53
N ARG A 48 2.99 -4.70 -17.97
CA ARG A 48 2.57 -3.52 -18.73
C ARG A 48 3.72 -2.58 -19.11
N GLY A 49 4.94 -2.83 -18.63
CA GLY A 49 6.10 -1.98 -18.87
C GLY A 49 5.96 -0.57 -18.29
N ILE A 50 5.25 -0.41 -17.18
CA ILE A 50 5.05 0.89 -16.53
C ILE A 50 5.62 0.91 -15.11
N GLU A 51 6.09 2.09 -14.69
CA GLU A 51 6.59 2.34 -13.36
C GLU A 51 5.48 2.78 -12.40
N VAL A 52 5.77 2.74 -11.09
CA VAL A 52 4.87 3.32 -10.08
C VAL A 52 4.88 4.84 -10.26
N ALA A 53 3.71 5.41 -10.57
CA ALA A 53 3.61 6.83 -10.95
C ALA A 53 3.91 7.81 -9.80
N PHE A 54 3.59 7.46 -8.55
CA PHE A 54 3.78 8.30 -7.37
C PHE A 54 4.33 7.48 -6.18
N PRO A 55 5.61 7.07 -6.20
CA PRO A 55 6.21 6.29 -5.12
C PRO A 55 6.14 7.00 -3.76
N GLU A 56 6.22 8.34 -3.76
CA GLU A 56 6.15 9.18 -2.57
C GLU A 56 4.76 9.24 -1.94
N ARG A 57 3.72 8.88 -2.69
CA ARG A 57 2.32 8.75 -2.24
C ARG A 57 1.91 7.30 -2.03
N THR A 58 2.89 6.40 -2.01
CA THR A 58 2.70 4.99 -1.79
C THR A 58 3.49 4.58 -0.56
N VAL A 59 2.83 3.89 0.36
CA VAL A 59 3.46 3.46 1.61
C VAL A 59 3.10 2.01 1.89
N ALA A 60 4.11 1.23 2.25
CA ALA A 60 3.96 -0.17 2.59
C ALA A 60 4.28 -0.43 4.07
N THR A 61 3.60 -1.40 4.65
CA THR A 61 3.97 -2.02 5.93
C THR A 61 3.84 -3.53 5.78
N THR A 62 4.38 -4.28 6.73
CA THR A 62 4.12 -5.72 6.84
C THR A 62 3.31 -6.00 8.09
N ASP A 63 2.19 -6.73 7.99
CA ASP A 63 1.27 -6.91 9.12
C ASP A 63 0.45 -8.21 9.15
N HIS A 64 0.21 -8.90 8.03
CA HIS A 64 -0.64 -10.09 7.96
C HIS A 64 0.14 -11.39 8.22
N ILE A 65 1.42 -11.43 7.89
CA ILE A 65 2.24 -12.66 7.92
C ILE A 65 3.22 -12.72 9.09
N VAL A 66 3.22 -11.69 9.95
CA VAL A 66 4.22 -11.53 11.01
C VAL A 66 3.97 -12.55 12.12
N PRO A 67 4.94 -13.42 12.46
CA PRO A 67 4.81 -14.31 13.60
C PRO A 67 4.50 -13.56 14.89
N THR A 68 3.56 -14.09 15.67
CA THR A 68 3.15 -13.43 16.93
C THR A 68 4.30 -13.43 17.94
N ALA A 69 5.04 -14.54 18.04
CA ALA A 69 6.20 -14.64 18.91
C ALA A 69 7.41 -13.93 18.29
N SER A 70 8.03 -13.01 19.03
CA SER A 70 9.20 -12.27 18.55
C SER A 70 10.38 -13.17 18.17
N ALA A 71 10.55 -14.30 18.86
CA ALA A 71 11.61 -15.27 18.59
C ALA A 71 11.45 -16.00 17.23
N GLU A 72 10.28 -15.89 16.59
CA GLU A 72 9.98 -16.50 15.30
C GLU A 72 10.12 -15.51 14.12
N ARG A 73 10.47 -14.25 14.40
CA ARG A 73 10.61 -13.19 13.40
C ARG A 73 12.01 -13.09 12.79
N ASP A 74 12.95 -13.88 13.30
CA ASP A 74 14.27 -14.02 12.70
C ASP A 74 14.13 -14.60 11.29
N ARG A 75 14.93 -14.08 10.36
CA ARG A 75 14.86 -14.48 8.96
C ARG A 75 15.87 -15.57 8.61
N PRO A 76 15.50 -16.55 7.78
CA PRO A 76 14.21 -16.67 7.07
C PRO A 76 13.06 -17.06 8.01
N LEU A 77 11.86 -16.53 7.76
CA LEU A 77 10.66 -16.92 8.51
C LEU A 77 10.39 -18.43 8.36
N ALA A 78 9.88 -19.06 9.42
CA ALA A 78 9.58 -20.50 9.43
C ALA A 78 8.53 -20.90 8.40
N ASP A 79 7.55 -20.02 8.14
CA ASP A 79 6.64 -20.16 7.01
C ASP A 79 7.31 -19.62 5.74
N GLY A 80 7.67 -20.54 4.83
CA GLY A 80 8.31 -20.19 3.56
C GLY A 80 7.43 -19.33 2.63
N GLN A 81 6.10 -19.41 2.74
CA GLN A 81 5.21 -18.53 1.96
C GLN A 81 5.26 -17.11 2.50
N ALA A 82 5.25 -16.95 3.83
CA ALA A 82 5.45 -15.67 4.50
C ALA A 82 6.81 -15.05 4.12
N GLU A 83 7.89 -15.84 4.21
CA GLU A 83 9.24 -15.39 3.83
C GLU A 83 9.29 -14.91 2.36
N THR A 84 8.62 -15.63 1.46
CA THR A 84 8.57 -15.27 0.03
C THR A 84 7.80 -13.97 -0.19
N MET A 85 6.62 -13.82 0.41
CA MET A 85 5.81 -12.60 0.29
C MET A 85 6.54 -11.38 0.85
N LEU A 86 7.20 -11.52 2.01
CA LEU A 86 8.01 -10.45 2.61
C LEU A 86 9.18 -10.05 1.71
N SER A 87 9.94 -11.04 1.23
CA SER A 87 11.09 -10.80 0.33
C SER A 87 10.67 -10.09 -0.96
N GLU A 88 9.55 -10.51 -1.54
CA GLU A 88 9.01 -9.86 -2.74
C GLU A 88 8.56 -8.43 -2.46
N LEU A 89 7.85 -8.18 -1.35
CA LEU A 89 7.48 -6.83 -0.98
C LEU A 89 8.71 -5.93 -0.83
N GLU A 90 9.71 -6.36 -0.05
CA GLU A 90 10.96 -5.63 0.19
C GLU A 90 11.71 -5.29 -1.10
N ARG A 91 11.85 -6.26 -2.00
CA ARG A 91 12.48 -6.06 -3.30
C ARG A 91 11.72 -5.03 -4.12
N ASN A 92 10.40 -5.19 -4.23
CA ASN A 92 9.57 -4.30 -5.05
C ASN A 92 9.53 -2.86 -4.50
N VAL A 93 9.41 -2.67 -3.19
CA VAL A 93 9.40 -1.32 -2.59
C VAL A 93 10.76 -0.65 -2.69
N SER A 94 11.86 -1.40 -2.56
CA SER A 94 13.21 -0.88 -2.76
C SER A 94 13.46 -0.47 -4.21
N GLU A 95 13.04 -1.29 -5.18
CA GLU A 95 13.20 -0.98 -6.61
C GLU A 95 12.34 0.22 -7.04
N ALA A 96 11.12 0.35 -6.49
CA ALA A 96 10.21 1.43 -6.82
C ALA A 96 10.44 2.72 -6.02
N GLY A 97 11.31 2.71 -5.00
CA GLY A 97 11.55 3.87 -4.13
C GLY A 97 10.37 4.20 -3.20
N ILE A 98 9.65 3.18 -2.75
CA ILE A 98 8.45 3.29 -1.90
C ILE A 98 8.85 3.26 -0.42
N LYS A 99 8.22 4.11 0.39
CA LYS A 99 8.41 4.09 1.86
C LYS A 99 7.87 2.77 2.43
N PHE A 100 8.69 2.08 3.23
CA PHE A 100 8.35 0.78 3.81
C PHE A 100 8.66 0.72 5.31
N PHE A 101 7.68 0.27 6.10
CA PHE A 101 7.83 -0.04 7.52
C PHE A 101 7.89 -1.57 7.71
N GLY A 102 9.10 -2.12 7.56
CA GLY A 102 9.35 -3.56 7.70
C GLY A 102 9.55 -4.03 9.14
N LEU A 103 9.82 -5.33 9.35
CA LEU A 103 9.90 -5.97 10.68
C LEU A 103 10.90 -5.32 11.66
N GLY A 104 11.91 -4.60 11.16
CA GLY A 104 12.91 -3.90 11.98
C GLY A 104 12.64 -2.41 12.20
N ASP A 105 11.51 -1.88 11.71
CA ASP A 105 11.12 -0.48 11.90
C ASP A 105 10.18 -0.36 13.10
N ASP A 106 10.48 0.54 14.03
CA ASP A 106 9.66 0.78 15.24
C ASP A 106 8.22 1.25 14.92
N ARG A 107 7.97 1.71 13.69
CA ARG A 107 6.65 2.14 13.21
C ARG A 107 5.88 1.02 12.51
N GLN A 108 6.46 -0.17 12.37
CA GLN A 108 5.78 -1.30 11.76
C GLN A 108 4.54 -1.68 12.58
N GLY A 109 3.47 -2.01 11.87
CA GLY A 109 2.21 -2.39 12.48
C GLY A 109 1.10 -2.53 11.43
N ILE A 110 -0.12 -2.67 11.92
CA ILE A 110 -1.32 -2.84 11.08
C ILE A 110 -1.47 -1.63 10.15
N THR A 111 -1.66 -1.87 8.85
CA THR A 111 -1.73 -0.84 7.80
C THR A 111 -2.67 0.31 8.16
N HIS A 112 -3.86 -0.01 8.68
CA HIS A 112 -4.88 0.98 9.05
C HIS A 112 -4.61 1.71 10.37
N VAL A 113 -3.59 1.31 11.14
CA VAL A 113 -3.13 1.99 12.36
C VAL A 113 -1.91 2.85 12.05
N VAL A 114 -0.93 2.27 11.37
CA VAL A 114 0.32 2.96 11.01
C VAL A 114 0.05 4.17 10.11
N ALA A 115 -0.83 4.04 9.11
CA ALA A 115 -1.06 5.14 8.19
C ALA A 115 -1.59 6.43 8.89
N PRO A 116 -2.64 6.35 9.73
CA PRO A 116 -3.05 7.49 10.57
C PRO A 116 -1.98 7.99 11.54
N GLU A 117 -1.25 7.10 12.22
CA GLU A 117 -0.19 7.48 13.18
C GLU A 117 0.95 8.27 12.51
N GLN A 118 1.24 7.95 11.26
CA GLN A 118 2.24 8.64 10.45
C GLN A 118 1.70 9.89 9.74
N GLY A 119 0.43 10.26 9.97
CA GLY A 119 -0.20 11.42 9.35
C GLY A 119 -0.37 11.30 7.84
N LEU A 120 -0.51 10.08 7.31
CA LEU A 120 -0.76 9.85 5.88
C LEU A 120 -2.24 10.12 5.59
N THR A 121 -2.54 11.26 4.96
CA THR A 121 -3.92 11.71 4.64
C THR A 121 -4.01 12.35 3.26
#